data_AF-A0A326TZ15-F1
#
_entry.id   AF-A0A326TZ15-F1
#
_cell.length_a   1.000
_cell.length_b   1.000
_cell.length_c   1.000
_cell.angle_alpha   90.00
_cell.angle_beta   90.00
_cell.angle_gamma   90.00
#
_symmetry.space_group_name_H-M   'P 1'
#
loop_
_entity.id
_entity.type
_entity.pdbx_description
1 polymer ?
#
loop_
_entity_poly.entity_id
_entity_poly.type
_entity_poly.pdbx_seq_one_letter_code
_entity_poly.pdbx_strand_id
1 'polypeptide(L)'
;MNEYYTASQAMAKLGLSKAMFHRRVNQGLIPKMTPPGKKQSLYPKRDIDALARAMSLVFEQNDRIVFSKSTPADQEEEIRIGTRCFGAEFITPLLDRIGFQQKNEFTFWSLKVDGHVVGYVSMFRFPPTFLDDLLTGKRIEREITLREVQRFTRLDPFDIYIDVLAIDPTLPLHLRRLYGGIIVSRLAAMILDLRANGYLIQTAYTVSATKEGDTLVRKIGFRLMKGKSIAPGRLAYEFPLNEEGIKRLQELSGRGA
;
A
#
# COMPACT_ATOMS: atom_id res chain seq x y z
N MET A 1 -14.97 7.79 35.68
CA MET A 1 -14.64 7.61 34.25
C MET A 1 -15.88 7.97 33.45
N ASN A 2 -15.77 8.79 32.40
CA ASN A 2 -16.94 9.38 31.72
C ASN A 2 -17.51 8.40 30.67
N GLU A 3 -18.65 7.77 30.95
CA GLU A 3 -19.27 6.72 30.11
C GLU A 3 -20.02 7.25 28.87
N TYR A 4 -20.02 8.56 28.68
CA TYR A 4 -20.78 9.22 27.62
C TYR A 4 -19.92 10.21 26.85
N TYR A 5 -20.21 10.34 25.56
CA TYR A 5 -19.75 11.42 24.71
C TYR A 5 -20.78 12.55 24.66
N THR A 6 -20.26 13.77 24.52
CA THR A 6 -21.03 14.90 24.01
C THR A 6 -21.31 14.73 22.50
N ALA A 7 -22.23 15.52 21.95
CA ALA A 7 -22.51 15.50 20.51
C ALA A 7 -21.25 15.78 19.67
N SER A 8 -20.40 16.73 20.07
CA SER A 8 -19.16 17.05 19.35
C SER A 8 -18.16 15.90 19.37
N GLN A 9 -18.00 15.26 20.52
CA GLN A 9 -17.12 14.08 20.65
C GLN A 9 -17.63 12.90 19.82
N ALA A 10 -18.94 12.64 19.83
CA ALA A 10 -19.53 11.57 19.03
C ALA A 10 -19.42 11.86 17.52
N MET A 11 -19.65 13.11 17.09
CA MET A 11 -19.46 13.53 15.69
C MET A 11 -18.01 13.34 15.24
N ALA A 12 -17.05 13.78 16.05
CA ALA A 12 -15.63 13.61 15.75
C ALA A 12 -15.25 12.12 15.69
N LYS A 13 -15.75 11.30 16.62
CA LYS A 13 -15.47 9.87 16.67
C LYS A 13 -16.05 9.10 15.49
N LEU A 14 -17.22 9.50 14.99
CA LEU A 14 -17.89 8.87 13.85
C LEU A 14 -17.52 9.50 12.49
N GLY A 15 -16.76 10.59 12.47
CA GLY A 15 -16.41 11.33 11.25
C GLY A 15 -17.61 11.95 10.54
N LEU A 16 -18.68 12.32 11.27
CA LEU A 16 -19.93 12.80 10.68
C LEU A 16 -20.07 14.32 10.74
N SER A 17 -20.56 14.92 9.66
CA SER A 17 -21.00 16.32 9.69
C SER A 17 -22.20 16.49 10.61
N LYS A 18 -22.36 17.70 11.17
CA LYS A 18 -23.45 18.03 12.11
C LYS A 18 -24.83 17.68 11.55
N ALA A 19 -25.10 18.01 10.28
CA ALA A 19 -26.37 17.71 9.63
C ALA A 19 -26.63 16.20 9.52
N MET A 20 -25.61 15.42 9.13
CA MET A 20 -25.76 13.97 8.98
C MET A 20 -25.92 13.28 10.34
N PHE A 21 -25.16 13.72 11.35
CA PHE A 21 -25.23 13.20 12.70
C PHE A 21 -26.63 13.36 13.28
N HIS A 22 -27.20 14.57 13.26
CA HIS A 22 -28.55 14.81 13.78
C HIS A 22 -29.63 14.06 12.99
N ARG A 23 -29.47 13.91 11.66
CA ARG A 23 -30.37 13.08 10.85
C ARG A 23 -30.40 11.63 11.33
N ARG A 24 -29.23 11.01 11.55
CA ARG A 24 -29.11 9.63 12.03
C ARG A 24 -29.61 9.45 13.46
N VAL A 25 -29.41 10.44 14.32
CA VAL A 25 -29.99 10.47 15.67
C VAL A 25 -31.52 10.49 15.60
N ASN A 26 -32.11 11.32 14.73
CA ASN A 26 -33.56 11.43 14.57
C ASN A 26 -34.18 10.16 13.95
N GLN A 27 -33.39 9.43 13.15
CA GLN A 27 -33.77 8.12 12.60
C GLN A 27 -33.62 6.96 13.61
N GLY A 28 -33.14 7.22 14.83
CA GLY A 28 -32.91 6.18 15.85
C GLY A 28 -31.66 5.33 15.61
N LEU A 29 -30.83 5.66 14.61
CA LEU A 29 -29.63 4.90 14.25
C LEU A 29 -28.44 5.20 15.17
N ILE A 30 -28.44 6.35 15.85
CA ILE A 30 -27.45 6.70 16.86
C ILE A 30 -28.17 6.79 18.22
N PRO A 31 -27.90 5.86 19.15
CA PRO A 31 -28.48 5.90 20.48
C PRO A 31 -28.12 7.19 21.21
N LYS A 32 -29.13 7.85 21.80
CA LYS A 32 -28.95 9.02 22.66
C LYS A 32 -29.68 8.83 23.98
N MET A 33 -29.14 9.42 25.02
CA MET A 33 -29.76 9.50 26.35
C MET A 33 -29.88 10.97 26.73
N THR A 34 -31.06 11.40 27.14
CA THR A 34 -31.26 12.76 27.65
C THR A 34 -31.60 12.66 29.13
N PRO A 35 -30.72 13.09 30.04
CA PRO A 35 -31.00 13.01 31.46
C PRO A 35 -32.27 13.80 31.82
N PRO A 36 -33.07 13.34 32.79
CA PRO A 36 -34.25 14.07 33.25
C PRO A 36 -33.90 15.52 33.63
N GLY A 37 -34.66 16.49 33.11
CA GLY A 37 -34.46 17.91 33.38
C GLY A 37 -33.28 18.58 32.63
N LYS A 38 -32.57 17.87 31.74
CA LYS A 38 -31.50 18.45 30.91
C LYS A 38 -31.96 18.60 29.45
N LYS A 39 -31.54 19.71 28.82
CA LYS A 39 -31.77 19.96 27.38
C LYS A 39 -30.74 19.30 26.47
N GLN A 40 -29.59 18.90 27.01
CA GLN A 40 -28.49 18.31 26.24
C GLN A 40 -28.56 16.79 26.27
N SER A 41 -28.53 16.18 25.08
CA SER A 41 -28.40 14.74 24.92
C SER A 41 -26.94 14.30 25.01
N LEU A 42 -26.74 13.13 25.60
CA LEU A 42 -25.48 12.42 25.74
C LEU A 42 -25.52 11.10 24.94
N TYR A 43 -24.35 10.61 24.55
CA TYR A 43 -24.22 9.47 23.66
C TYR A 43 -23.40 8.37 24.33
N PRO A 44 -23.95 7.16 24.55
CA PRO A 44 -23.21 6.09 25.22
C PRO A 44 -21.90 5.78 24.51
N LYS A 45 -20.78 5.85 25.23
CA LYS A 45 -19.45 5.68 24.64
C LYS A 45 -19.28 4.31 23.97
N ARG A 46 -19.79 3.25 24.61
CA ARG A 46 -19.77 1.89 24.08
C ARG A 46 -20.43 1.79 22.69
N ASP A 47 -21.59 2.41 22.55
CA ASP A 47 -22.40 2.28 21.32
C ASP A 47 -21.79 3.14 20.21
N ILE A 48 -21.28 4.34 20.53
CA ILE A 48 -20.54 5.18 19.57
C ILE A 48 -19.24 4.52 19.14
N ASP A 49 -18.48 3.91 20.05
CA ASP A 49 -17.24 3.23 19.72
C ASP A 49 -17.51 1.95 18.88
N ALA A 50 -18.60 1.23 19.13
CA ALA A 50 -19.04 0.11 18.31
C ALA A 50 -19.47 0.55 16.91
N LEU A 51 -20.26 1.64 16.82
CA LEU A 51 -20.64 2.25 15.56
C LEU A 51 -19.42 2.76 14.79
N ALA A 52 -18.43 3.36 15.45
CA ALA A 52 -17.21 3.79 14.81
C ALA A 52 -16.45 2.61 14.18
N ARG A 53 -16.34 1.48 14.89
CA ARG A 53 -15.71 0.26 14.34
C ARG A 53 -16.49 -0.32 13.16
N ALA A 54 -17.81 -0.40 13.28
CA ALA A 54 -18.66 -0.88 12.19
C ALA A 54 -18.62 0.06 10.98
N MET A 55 -18.58 1.38 11.22
CA MET A 55 -18.46 2.38 10.17
C MET A 55 -17.08 2.33 9.52
N SER A 56 -15.98 2.12 10.25
CA SER A 56 -14.66 1.89 9.63
C SER A 56 -14.69 0.68 8.68
N LEU A 57 -15.34 -0.42 9.06
CA LEU A 57 -15.50 -1.60 8.21
C LEU A 57 -16.40 -1.34 6.98
N VAL A 58 -17.41 -0.47 7.10
CA VAL A 58 -18.31 -0.08 6.00
C VAL A 58 -17.73 1.06 5.13
N PHE A 59 -16.86 1.91 5.69
CA PHE A 59 -16.18 2.97 4.94
C PHE A 59 -15.06 2.40 4.07
N GLU A 60 -14.44 1.28 4.46
CA GLU A 60 -13.58 0.50 3.56
C GLU A 60 -14.33 -0.01 2.31
N GLN A 61 -15.66 -0.17 2.37
CA GLN A 61 -16.51 -0.47 1.20
C GLN A 61 -16.90 0.77 0.38
N ASN A 62 -16.64 1.99 0.85
CA ASN A 62 -17.14 3.23 0.26
C ASN A 62 -16.03 4.15 -0.28
N ASP A 63 -14.76 3.76 -0.11
CA ASP A 63 -13.67 4.44 -0.81
C ASP A 63 -13.66 3.99 -2.26
N ARG A 64 -13.97 4.94 -3.15
CA ARG A 64 -13.79 4.73 -4.60
C ARG A 64 -12.36 4.38 -4.95
N ILE A 65 -11.38 4.63 -4.09
CA ILE A 65 -9.96 4.33 -4.31
C ILE A 65 -9.40 3.61 -3.09
N VAL A 66 -9.07 2.32 -3.21
CA VAL A 66 -8.56 1.48 -2.12
C VAL A 66 -7.16 0.98 -2.45
N PHE A 67 -6.20 1.16 -1.53
CA PHE A 67 -4.88 0.53 -1.61
C PHE A 67 -4.77 -0.54 -0.51
N SER A 68 -4.65 -1.80 -0.89
CA SER A 68 -4.73 -2.93 0.04
C SER A 68 -3.87 -4.10 -0.41
N LYS A 69 -3.61 -5.05 0.50
CA LYS A 69 -3.07 -6.37 0.11
C LYS A 69 -3.96 -6.99 -0.97
N SER A 70 -3.33 -7.59 -1.98
CA SER A 70 -4.05 -8.20 -3.09
C SER A 70 -4.79 -9.46 -2.63
N THR A 71 -6.04 -9.62 -3.05
CA THR A 71 -6.75 -10.90 -2.99
C THR A 71 -6.38 -11.78 -4.18
N PRO A 72 -6.69 -13.09 -4.19
CA PRO A 72 -6.51 -13.91 -5.39
C PRO A 72 -7.24 -13.34 -6.62
N ALA A 73 -8.43 -12.76 -6.44
CA ALA A 73 -9.16 -12.10 -7.52
C ALA A 73 -8.43 -10.83 -8.01
N ASP A 74 -7.89 -10.02 -7.08
CA ASP A 74 -7.07 -8.87 -7.44
C ASP A 74 -5.85 -9.32 -8.27
N GLN A 75 -5.17 -10.39 -7.86
CA GLN A 75 -3.99 -10.92 -8.55
C GLN A 75 -4.29 -11.38 -9.99
N GLU A 76 -5.48 -11.89 -10.27
CA GLU A 76 -5.89 -12.19 -11.64
C GLU A 76 -5.97 -10.93 -12.50
N GLU A 77 -6.52 -9.83 -11.97
CA GLU A 77 -6.54 -8.55 -12.67
C GLU A 77 -5.12 -7.96 -12.82
N GLU A 78 -4.28 -8.09 -11.80
CA GLU A 78 -2.87 -7.70 -11.83
C GLU A 78 -2.09 -8.44 -12.93
N ILE A 79 -2.31 -9.75 -13.09
CA ILE A 79 -1.71 -10.55 -14.17
C ILE A 79 -2.10 -9.98 -15.54
N ARG A 80 -3.36 -9.57 -15.71
CA ARG A 80 -3.83 -8.97 -16.98
C ARG A 80 -3.16 -7.62 -17.21
N ILE A 81 -3.04 -6.77 -16.18
CA ILE A 81 -2.32 -5.49 -16.26
C ILE A 81 -0.84 -5.73 -16.60
N GLY A 82 -0.17 -6.62 -15.86
CA GLY A 82 1.22 -6.99 -16.06
C GLY A 82 1.47 -7.50 -17.47
N THR A 83 0.61 -8.40 -17.96
CA THR A 83 0.69 -8.90 -19.34
C THR A 83 0.63 -7.77 -20.37
N ARG A 84 -0.25 -6.77 -20.17
CA ARG A 84 -0.32 -5.59 -21.06
C ARG A 84 0.90 -4.68 -20.94
N CYS A 85 1.50 -4.58 -19.75
CA CYS A 85 2.66 -3.72 -19.50
C CYS A 85 3.97 -4.34 -20.00
N PHE A 86 4.14 -5.65 -19.84
CA PHE A 86 5.45 -6.30 -19.92
C PHE A 86 5.49 -7.47 -20.90
N GLY A 87 4.34 -8.04 -21.30
CA GLY A 87 4.26 -9.30 -22.05
C GLY A 87 3.98 -10.49 -21.16
N ALA A 88 3.28 -11.50 -21.68
CA ALA A 88 2.80 -12.66 -20.92
C ALA A 88 3.95 -13.55 -20.39
N GLU A 89 5.06 -13.60 -21.12
CA GLU A 89 6.25 -14.39 -20.83
C GLU A 89 7.03 -13.91 -19.60
N PHE A 90 6.72 -12.70 -19.10
CA PHE A 90 7.33 -12.11 -17.90
C PHE A 90 6.41 -12.15 -16.68
N ILE A 91 5.23 -12.77 -16.78
CA ILE A 91 4.27 -12.80 -15.68
C ILE A 91 4.32 -14.12 -14.93
N THR A 92 4.59 -14.03 -13.63
CA THR A 92 4.49 -15.15 -12.71
C THR A 92 3.06 -15.72 -12.71
N PRO A 93 2.89 -17.05 -12.87
CA PRO A 93 1.57 -17.69 -12.81
C PRO A 93 0.84 -17.44 -11.49
N LEU A 94 -0.50 -17.44 -11.53
CA LEU A 94 -1.35 -17.15 -10.37
C LEU A 94 -1.05 -18.05 -9.16
N LEU A 95 -0.85 -19.36 -9.37
CA LEU A 95 -0.59 -20.30 -8.28
C LEU A 95 0.70 -19.95 -7.52
N ASP A 96 1.74 -19.56 -8.24
CA ASP A 96 3.01 -19.14 -7.65
C ASP A 96 2.86 -17.84 -6.88
N ARG A 97 2.13 -16.85 -7.43
CA ARG A 97 1.85 -15.58 -6.74
C ARG A 97 1.06 -15.80 -5.44
N ILE A 98 0.06 -16.69 -5.44
CA ILE A 98 -0.65 -17.09 -4.22
C ILE A 98 0.34 -17.69 -3.21
N GLY A 99 1.21 -18.60 -3.65
CA GLY A 99 2.26 -19.18 -2.80
C GLY A 99 3.22 -18.13 -2.22
N PHE A 100 3.64 -17.16 -3.04
CA PHE A 100 4.51 -16.07 -2.59
C PHE A 100 3.83 -15.22 -1.51
N GLN A 101 2.56 -14.86 -1.70
CA GLN A 101 1.80 -14.08 -0.72
C GLN A 101 1.52 -14.86 0.57
N GLN A 102 1.25 -16.16 0.48
CA GLN A 102 1.10 -17.02 1.66
C GLN A 102 2.41 -17.11 2.45
N LYS A 103 3.56 -17.15 1.76
CA LYS A 103 4.86 -17.12 2.43
C LYS A 103 5.13 -15.75 3.05
N ASN A 104 4.80 -14.67 2.36
CA ASN A 104 4.96 -13.30 2.82
C ASN A 104 3.76 -12.42 2.43
N GLU A 105 2.95 -12.06 3.42
CA GLU A 105 1.69 -11.32 3.22
C GLU A 105 1.87 -9.89 2.67
N PHE A 106 3.10 -9.36 2.68
CA PHE A 106 3.43 -8.02 2.18
C PHE A 106 3.83 -8.01 0.70
N THR A 107 3.74 -9.17 0.02
CA THR A 107 4.28 -9.33 -1.33
C THR A 107 3.52 -8.55 -2.39
N PHE A 108 2.18 -8.60 -2.41
CA PHE A 108 1.37 -7.99 -3.46
C PHE A 108 0.37 -7.01 -2.87
N TRP A 109 0.30 -5.82 -3.47
CA TRP A 109 -0.63 -4.77 -3.11
C TRP A 109 -1.29 -4.19 -4.35
N SER A 110 -2.60 -4.06 -4.30
CA SER A 110 -3.45 -3.55 -5.37
C SER A 110 -3.95 -2.14 -5.06
N LEU A 111 -3.99 -1.28 -6.08
CA LEU A 111 -4.79 -0.07 -6.09
C LEU A 111 -6.08 -0.36 -6.86
N LYS A 112 -7.22 -0.23 -6.20
CA LYS A 112 -8.53 -0.49 -6.75
C LYS A 112 -9.33 0.79 -6.89
N VAL A 113 -10.04 0.96 -8.00
CA VAL A 113 -10.99 2.03 -8.21
C VAL A 113 -12.37 1.45 -8.52
N ASP A 114 -13.38 1.84 -7.75
CA ASP A 114 -14.75 1.31 -7.85
C ASP A 114 -14.78 -0.24 -7.87
N GLY A 115 -13.90 -0.86 -7.08
CA GLY A 115 -13.78 -2.32 -6.95
C GLY A 115 -12.86 -3.01 -7.97
N HIS A 116 -12.34 -2.31 -8.98
CA HIS A 116 -11.48 -2.88 -10.02
C HIS A 116 -10.01 -2.50 -9.84
N VAL A 117 -9.08 -3.42 -10.10
CA VAL A 117 -7.65 -3.12 -10.01
C VAL A 117 -7.25 -2.19 -11.16
N VAL A 118 -6.69 -1.03 -10.81
CA VAL A 118 -6.15 -0.05 -11.78
C VAL A 118 -4.63 -0.03 -11.81
N GLY A 119 -3.99 -0.64 -10.81
CA GLY A 119 -2.54 -0.75 -10.71
C GLY A 119 -2.13 -1.56 -9.49
N TYR A 120 -0.86 -1.94 -9.42
CA TYR A 120 -0.36 -2.77 -8.34
C TYR A 120 1.14 -2.59 -8.14
N VAL A 121 1.62 -3.08 -6.99
CA VAL A 121 3.03 -3.15 -6.64
C VAL A 121 3.36 -4.52 -6.05
N SER A 122 4.53 -5.06 -6.40
CA SER A 122 5.10 -6.26 -5.77
C SER A 122 6.40 -5.93 -5.04
N MET A 123 6.57 -6.50 -3.85
CA MET A 123 7.74 -6.28 -3.00
C MET A 123 8.17 -7.58 -2.33
N PHE A 124 9.44 -7.93 -2.45
CA PHE A 124 9.98 -9.19 -1.96
C PHE A 124 11.12 -8.98 -0.96
N ARG A 125 11.35 -9.98 -0.14
CA ARG A 125 12.64 -10.17 0.54
C ARG A 125 13.26 -11.43 -0.06
N PHE A 126 14.55 -11.38 -0.36
CA PHE A 126 15.28 -12.49 -0.97
C PHE A 126 16.57 -12.80 -0.19
N PRO A 127 17.15 -14.00 -0.36
CA PRO A 127 18.54 -14.25 0.00
C PRO A 127 19.45 -13.21 -0.65
N PRO A 128 20.49 -12.71 0.06
CA PRO A 128 21.38 -11.67 -0.48
C PRO A 128 22.00 -12.04 -1.83
N THR A 129 22.38 -13.31 -2.02
CA THR A 129 22.95 -13.81 -3.28
C THR A 129 21.97 -13.74 -4.45
N PHE A 130 20.71 -14.10 -4.22
CA PHE A 130 19.68 -14.05 -5.27
C PHE A 130 19.28 -12.61 -5.58
N LEU A 131 19.19 -11.74 -4.57
CA LEU A 131 18.98 -10.31 -4.78
C LEU A 131 20.11 -9.70 -5.61
N ASP A 132 21.37 -10.04 -5.30
CA ASP A 132 22.52 -9.58 -6.07
C ASP A 132 22.46 -10.05 -7.53
N ASP A 133 22.08 -11.31 -7.76
CA ASP A 133 21.91 -11.86 -9.11
C ASP A 133 20.81 -11.12 -9.91
N LEU A 134 19.70 -10.74 -9.28
CA LEU A 134 18.66 -9.91 -9.92
C LEU A 134 19.17 -8.50 -10.26
N LEU A 135 19.86 -7.85 -9.32
CA LEU A 135 20.39 -6.48 -9.52
C LEU A 135 21.50 -6.45 -10.56
N THR A 136 22.34 -7.48 -10.60
CA THR A 136 23.36 -7.61 -11.64
C THR A 136 22.77 -8.02 -12.98
N GLY A 137 21.58 -8.60 -13.02
CA GLY A 137 20.96 -9.12 -14.24
C GLY A 137 21.51 -10.49 -14.65
N LYS A 138 22.18 -11.21 -13.74
CA LYS A 138 22.53 -12.64 -13.91
C LYS A 138 21.28 -13.52 -13.88
N ARG A 139 20.25 -13.06 -13.16
CA ARG A 139 18.91 -13.65 -13.13
C ARG A 139 17.88 -12.59 -13.46
N ILE A 140 16.71 -13.04 -13.89
CA ILE A 140 15.55 -12.19 -14.15
C ILE A 140 14.35 -12.60 -13.29
N GLU A 141 13.35 -11.73 -13.20
CA GLU A 141 12.26 -11.83 -12.25
C GLU A 141 11.35 -13.05 -12.49
N ARG A 142 11.27 -13.56 -13.72
CA ARG A 142 10.56 -14.82 -14.00
C ARG A 142 11.19 -16.03 -13.30
N GLU A 143 12.44 -15.93 -12.86
CA GLU A 143 13.16 -17.01 -12.16
C GLU A 143 12.93 -16.98 -10.64
N ILE A 144 12.14 -16.02 -10.14
CA ILE A 144 11.72 -16.03 -8.74
C ILE A 144 10.83 -17.24 -8.50
N THR A 145 11.23 -18.13 -7.59
CA THR A 145 10.40 -19.23 -7.14
C THR A 145 10.05 -19.08 -5.66
N LEU A 146 9.18 -19.95 -5.15
CA LEU A 146 8.78 -19.94 -3.75
C LEU A 146 9.98 -20.15 -2.80
N ARG A 147 11.07 -20.76 -3.27
CA ARG A 147 12.28 -20.99 -2.46
C ARG A 147 12.98 -19.68 -2.12
N GLU A 148 13.08 -18.79 -3.09
CA GLU A 148 13.77 -17.51 -2.96
C GLU A 148 12.97 -16.50 -2.14
N VAL A 149 11.64 -16.52 -2.18
CA VAL A 149 10.82 -15.59 -1.38
C VAL A 149 11.06 -15.80 0.12
N GLN A 150 11.40 -14.76 0.87
CA GLN A 150 11.58 -14.80 2.32
C GLN A 150 10.47 -14.01 3.04
N ARG A 151 10.20 -14.39 4.29
CA ARG A 151 9.26 -13.66 5.15
C ARG A 151 9.88 -12.35 5.61
N PHE A 152 9.06 -11.32 5.79
CA PHE A 152 9.49 -10.15 6.55
C PHE A 152 9.56 -10.52 8.04
N THR A 153 10.71 -10.28 8.67
CA THR A 153 10.91 -10.53 10.09
C THR A 153 10.97 -9.21 10.84
N ARG A 154 10.53 -9.21 12.10
CA ARG A 154 10.67 -8.05 12.98
C ARG A 154 12.00 -8.13 13.70
N LEU A 155 12.53 -6.98 14.11
CA LEU A 155 13.74 -6.80 14.93
C LEU A 155 15.06 -7.24 14.28
N ASP A 156 15.01 -7.95 13.16
CA ASP A 156 16.18 -8.26 12.33
C ASP A 156 16.22 -7.33 11.12
N PRO A 157 17.39 -6.71 10.80
CA PRO A 157 17.55 -5.93 9.59
C PRO A 157 17.43 -6.77 8.31
N PHE A 158 16.78 -6.24 7.28
CA PHE A 158 16.70 -6.86 5.96
C PHE A 158 16.49 -5.84 4.84
N ASP A 159 16.78 -6.26 3.61
CA ASP A 159 16.51 -5.49 2.40
C ASP A 159 15.26 -5.99 1.67
N ILE A 160 14.64 -5.09 0.90
CA ILE A 160 13.49 -5.39 0.05
C ILE A 160 13.79 -5.13 -1.42
N TYR A 161 13.16 -5.89 -2.30
CA TYR A 161 13.18 -5.72 -3.76
C TYR A 161 11.79 -5.37 -4.25
N ILE A 162 11.63 -4.19 -4.86
CA ILE A 162 10.39 -3.79 -5.55
C ILE A 162 10.52 -4.27 -6.99
N ASP A 163 9.77 -5.31 -7.31
CA ASP A 163 9.81 -6.01 -8.59
C ASP A 163 8.94 -5.30 -9.63
N VAL A 164 7.66 -5.06 -9.29
CA VAL A 164 6.73 -4.37 -10.18
C VAL A 164 6.12 -3.16 -9.49
N LEU A 165 6.03 -2.06 -10.22
CA LEU A 165 5.03 -1.01 -9.99
C LEU A 165 4.39 -0.71 -11.35
N ALA A 166 3.12 -1.07 -11.51
CA ALA A 166 2.41 -0.97 -12.77
C ALA A 166 1.04 -0.30 -12.59
N ILE A 167 0.65 0.48 -13.59
CA ILE A 167 -0.69 1.04 -13.74
C ILE A 167 -1.23 0.55 -15.08
N ASP A 168 -2.52 0.22 -15.13
CA ASP A 168 -3.16 -0.29 -16.35
C ASP A 168 -2.87 0.64 -17.55
N PRO A 169 -2.16 0.14 -18.58
CA PRO A 169 -1.72 0.97 -19.70
C PRO A 169 -2.89 1.41 -20.59
N THR A 170 -4.07 0.79 -20.46
CA THR A 170 -5.29 1.16 -21.20
C THR A 170 -5.95 2.43 -20.66
N LEU A 171 -5.58 2.86 -19.45
CA LEU A 171 -6.13 4.07 -18.86
C LEU A 171 -5.59 5.34 -19.53
N PRO A 172 -6.41 6.42 -19.61
CA PRO A 172 -5.96 7.74 -20.02
C PRO A 172 -4.70 8.20 -19.27
N LEU A 173 -3.79 8.87 -19.95
CA LEU A 173 -2.48 9.28 -19.40
C LEU A 173 -2.59 10.08 -18.08
N HIS A 174 -3.58 10.96 -17.97
CA HIS A 174 -3.78 11.75 -16.76
C HIS A 174 -4.17 10.87 -15.56
N LEU A 175 -5.01 9.85 -15.76
CA LEU A 175 -5.35 8.87 -14.73
C LEU A 175 -4.14 7.99 -14.38
N ARG A 176 -3.35 7.57 -15.38
CA ARG A 176 -2.12 6.80 -15.11
C ARG A 176 -1.14 7.55 -14.21
N ARG A 177 -0.98 8.86 -14.45
CA ARG A 177 -0.15 9.73 -13.61
C ARG A 177 -0.73 9.89 -12.21
N LEU A 178 -2.04 10.12 -12.10
CA LEU A 178 -2.73 10.24 -10.82
C LEU A 178 -2.57 8.96 -9.99
N TYR A 179 -2.93 7.81 -10.55
CA TYR A 179 -2.89 6.52 -9.86
C TYR A 179 -1.46 6.07 -9.56
N GLY A 180 -0.50 6.35 -10.45
CA GLY A 180 0.93 6.17 -10.16
C GLY A 180 1.38 6.97 -8.93
N GLY A 181 0.98 8.24 -8.83
CA GLY A 181 1.24 9.06 -7.66
C GLY A 181 0.61 8.51 -6.37
N ILE A 182 -0.63 8.02 -6.46
CA ILE A 182 -1.33 7.40 -5.33
C ILE A 182 -0.60 6.13 -4.87
N ILE A 183 -0.23 5.21 -5.77
CA ILE A 183 0.53 4.00 -5.40
C ILE A 183 1.84 4.37 -4.70
N VAL A 184 2.61 5.30 -5.25
CA VAL A 184 3.88 5.74 -4.64
C VAL A 184 3.65 6.30 -3.24
N SER A 185 2.65 7.17 -3.06
CA SER A 185 2.34 7.76 -1.77
C SER A 185 1.91 6.72 -0.74
N ARG A 186 1.05 5.78 -1.14
CA ARG A 186 0.55 4.71 -0.26
C ARG A 186 1.63 3.67 0.05
N LEU A 187 2.46 3.32 -0.91
CA LEU A 187 3.63 2.45 -0.71
C LEU A 187 4.61 3.08 0.29
N ALA A 188 4.89 4.37 0.16
CA ALA A 188 5.74 5.09 1.11
C ALA A 188 5.16 5.07 2.53
N ALA A 189 3.85 5.33 2.68
CA ALA A 189 3.17 5.27 3.97
C ALA A 189 3.24 3.85 4.58
N MET A 190 3.00 2.82 3.77
CA MET A 190 3.08 1.42 4.18
C MET A 190 4.50 1.04 4.65
N ILE A 191 5.56 1.44 3.93
CA ILE A 191 6.95 1.18 4.35
C ILE A 191 7.24 1.86 5.69
N LEU A 192 6.79 3.10 5.89
CA LEU A 192 6.91 3.80 7.17
C LEU A 192 6.16 3.07 8.29
N ASP A 193 4.95 2.58 8.02
CA ASP A 193 4.14 1.83 8.98
C ASP A 193 4.81 0.49 9.34
N LEU A 194 5.39 -0.23 8.38
CA LEU A 194 6.18 -1.43 8.65
C LEU A 194 7.36 -1.11 9.59
N ARG A 195 8.12 -0.05 9.31
CA ARG A 195 9.22 0.35 10.20
C ARG A 195 8.76 0.71 11.60
N ALA A 196 7.67 1.46 11.73
CA ALA A 196 7.08 1.80 13.02
C ALA A 196 6.63 0.56 13.82
N ASN A 197 6.34 -0.54 13.13
CA ASN A 197 5.95 -1.84 13.72
C ASN A 197 7.13 -2.82 13.88
N GLY A 198 8.37 -2.34 13.82
CA GLY A 198 9.57 -3.13 14.12
C GLY A 198 10.12 -3.95 12.95
N TYR A 199 9.67 -3.72 11.72
CA TYR A 199 10.31 -4.28 10.53
C TYR A 199 11.50 -3.40 10.12
N LEU A 200 12.73 -3.88 10.34
CA LEU A 200 13.95 -3.09 10.17
C LEU A 200 14.44 -3.10 8.71
N ILE A 201 13.63 -2.57 7.79
CA ILE A 201 13.97 -2.50 6.35
C ILE A 201 15.13 -1.52 6.16
N GLN A 202 16.29 -1.98 5.69
CA GLN A 202 17.50 -1.17 5.52
C GLN A 202 17.53 -0.46 4.17
N THR A 203 17.33 -1.21 3.09
CA THR A 203 17.39 -0.69 1.73
C THR A 203 16.24 -1.25 0.90
N ALA A 204 15.67 -0.41 0.04
CA ALA A 204 14.82 -0.86 -1.05
C ALA A 204 15.60 -0.86 -2.35
N TYR A 205 15.54 -1.95 -3.10
CA TYR A 205 16.15 -2.07 -4.40
C TYR A 205 15.08 -2.26 -5.48
N THR A 206 15.41 -1.89 -6.70
CA THR A 206 14.59 -2.18 -7.87
C THR A 206 15.47 -2.14 -9.12
N VAL A 207 14.93 -2.60 -10.25
CA VAL A 207 15.53 -2.41 -11.56
C VAL A 207 14.54 -1.68 -12.46
N SER A 208 15.06 -0.98 -13.45
CA SER A 208 14.25 -0.40 -14.51
C SER A 208 14.82 -0.75 -15.88
N ALA A 209 13.93 -1.13 -16.80
CA ALA A 209 14.25 -1.38 -18.21
C ALA A 209 13.55 -0.38 -19.16
N THR A 210 12.81 0.60 -18.63
CA THR A 210 12.04 1.58 -19.41
C THR A 210 12.41 3.01 -19.00
N LYS A 211 12.26 3.95 -19.93
CA LYS A 211 12.54 5.37 -19.66
C LYS A 211 11.56 5.96 -18.63
N GLU A 212 10.31 5.51 -18.67
CA GLU A 212 9.26 5.88 -17.72
C GLU A 212 9.60 5.38 -16.32
N GLY A 213 10.05 4.13 -16.21
CA GLY A 213 10.49 3.53 -14.95
C GLY A 213 11.71 4.26 -14.37
N ASP A 214 12.75 4.52 -15.19
CA ASP A 214 13.94 5.28 -14.78
C ASP A 214 13.55 6.67 -14.25
N THR A 215 12.67 7.36 -14.98
CA THR A 215 12.17 8.68 -14.56
C THR A 215 11.42 8.59 -13.23
N LEU A 216 10.60 7.56 -13.04
CA LEU A 216 9.81 7.38 -11.82
C LEU A 216 10.71 7.11 -10.61
N VAL A 217 11.61 6.13 -10.68
CA VAL A 217 12.45 5.74 -9.54
C VAL A 217 13.37 6.89 -9.11
N ARG A 218 13.91 7.67 -10.07
CA ARG A 218 14.68 8.88 -9.77
C ARG A 218 13.84 9.95 -9.07
N LYS A 219 12.60 10.17 -9.50
CA LYS A 219 11.68 11.11 -8.84
C LYS A 219 11.32 10.69 -7.43
N ILE A 220 11.21 9.40 -7.17
CA ILE A 220 10.98 8.86 -5.82
C ILE A 220 12.20 9.14 -4.93
N GLY A 221 13.40 9.08 -5.50
CA GLY A 221 14.66 9.37 -4.81
C GLY A 221 15.65 8.20 -4.83
N PHE A 222 15.38 7.17 -5.63
CA PHE A 222 16.31 6.07 -5.82
C PHE A 222 17.61 6.54 -6.48
N ARG A 223 18.72 5.98 -6.04
CA ARG A 223 20.08 6.24 -6.54
C ARG A 223 20.47 5.15 -7.52
N LEU A 224 21.00 5.55 -8.67
CA LEU A 224 21.49 4.60 -9.67
C LEU A 224 22.74 3.90 -9.17
N MET A 225 22.74 2.57 -9.16
CA MET A 225 23.91 1.75 -8.87
C MET A 225 24.75 1.60 -10.16
N LYS A 226 25.59 2.61 -10.45
CA LYS A 226 26.37 2.65 -11.70
C LYS A 226 27.22 1.38 -11.88
N GLY A 227 27.11 0.76 -13.05
CA GLY A 227 27.86 -0.45 -13.40
C GLY A 227 27.40 -1.72 -12.67
N LYS A 228 26.32 -1.67 -11.88
CA LYS A 228 25.83 -2.84 -11.15
C LYS A 228 25.21 -3.88 -12.08
N SER A 229 24.34 -3.46 -12.99
CA SER A 229 23.72 -4.37 -13.96
C SER A 229 24.62 -4.56 -15.18
N ILE A 230 24.83 -5.81 -15.56
CA ILE A 230 25.53 -6.20 -16.80
C ILE A 230 24.55 -6.42 -17.97
N ALA A 231 23.25 -6.47 -17.69
CA ALA A 231 22.22 -6.65 -18.71
C ALA A 231 21.96 -5.34 -19.48
N PRO A 232 22.08 -5.31 -20.81
CA PRO A 232 21.87 -4.10 -21.60
C PRO A 232 20.49 -3.47 -21.37
N GLY A 233 20.45 -2.17 -21.12
CA GLY A 233 19.20 -1.41 -20.91
C GLY A 233 18.55 -1.61 -19.54
N ARG A 234 19.07 -2.49 -18.69
CA ARG A 234 18.61 -2.69 -17.31
C ARG A 234 19.45 -1.85 -16.36
N LEU A 235 18.80 -1.01 -15.57
CA LEU A 235 19.45 -0.14 -14.61
C LEU A 235 19.03 -0.55 -13.20
N ALA A 236 20.00 -0.84 -12.33
CA ALA A 236 19.75 -1.19 -10.93
C ALA A 236 19.78 0.05 -10.05
N TYR A 237 18.87 0.10 -9.08
CA TYR A 237 18.72 1.23 -8.18
C TYR A 237 18.64 0.77 -6.72
N GLU A 238 19.09 1.65 -5.84
CA GLU A 238 18.95 1.52 -4.40
C GLU A 238 18.28 2.76 -3.79
N PHE A 239 17.55 2.55 -2.71
CA PHE A 239 16.99 3.60 -1.87
C PHE A 239 17.30 3.22 -0.43
N PRO A 240 18.33 3.82 0.19
CA PRO A 240 18.64 3.58 1.60
C PRO A 240 17.56 4.18 2.51
N LEU A 241 17.04 3.41 3.46
CA LEU A 241 16.08 3.88 4.46
C LEU A 241 16.83 4.37 5.71
N ASN A 242 17.80 5.25 5.50
CA ASN A 242 18.45 6.07 6.53
C ASN A 242 17.59 7.31 6.84
N GLU A 243 18.10 8.26 7.62
CA GLU A 243 17.34 9.47 8.01
C GLU A 243 16.81 10.26 6.80
N GLU A 244 17.62 10.44 5.77
CA GLU A 244 17.24 11.14 4.53
C GLU A 244 16.15 10.36 3.76
N GLY A 245 16.33 9.04 3.62
CA GLY A 245 15.34 8.18 2.98
C GLY A 245 14.00 8.17 3.71
N ILE A 246 14.02 8.12 5.05
CA ILE A 246 12.81 8.20 5.88
C ILE A 246 12.10 9.53 5.67
N LYS A 247 12.83 10.65 5.72
CA LYS A 247 12.28 11.98 5.45
C LYS A 247 11.63 12.03 4.06
N ARG A 248 12.29 11.46 3.06
CA ARG A 248 11.75 11.40 1.70
C ARG A 248 10.46 10.59 1.62
N LEU A 249 10.36 9.45 2.30
CA LEU A 249 9.11 8.69 2.38
C LEU A 249 8.00 9.47 3.12
N GLN A 250 8.33 10.27 4.12
CA GLN A 250 7.35 11.13 4.82
C GLN A 250 6.79 12.21 3.89
N GLU A 251 7.64 12.84 3.07
CA GLU A 251 7.22 13.78 2.02
C GLU A 251 6.29 13.11 1.00
N LEU A 252 6.68 11.95 0.47
CA LEU A 252 5.89 11.21 -0.53
C LEU A 252 4.54 10.72 0.01
N SER A 253 4.49 10.32 1.28
CA SER A 253 3.25 9.87 1.94
C SER A 253 2.34 11.02 2.37
N GLY A 254 2.76 12.27 2.23
CA GLY A 254 2.02 13.44 2.72
C GLY A 254 2.03 13.58 4.25
N ARG A 255 2.88 12.83 4.97
CA ARG A 255 3.05 12.90 6.43
C ARG A 255 4.10 13.93 6.87
N GLY A 256 4.71 14.64 5.92
CA GLY A 256 5.78 15.63 6.14
C GLY A 256 5.37 17.10 6.01
N ALA A 257 4.07 17.41 6.05
CA ALA A 257 3.52 18.77 6.01
C ALA A 257 2.83 19.14 7.32
#